data_AF-A0A8I1UKS6-F1
#
_entry.id   AF-A0A8I1UKS6-F1
#
_cell.length_a   1.000
_cell.length_b   1.000
_cell.length_c   1.000
_cell.angle_alpha   90.00
_cell.angle_beta   90.00
_cell.angle_gamma   90.00
#
_symmetry.space_group_name_H-M   'P 1'
#
loop_
_entity.id
_entity.type
_entity.pdbx_description
1 polymer ?
#
loop_
_entity_poly.entity_id
_entity_poly.type
_entity_poly.pdbx_seq_one_letter_code
_entity_poly.pdbx_strand_id
1 'polypeptide(L)'
;MSLTLSGKPMEKVSSFEYRLRKLPPKDGKAVIARPYFESLKQHARGVSRLTSRADGDRRIVAKGPNSIEPLDLRESETAGRVASLHLPAGAYEFYTWSLKDPAGQSGGTEYGSQRPFSYQFVVKPGRATYIGQLNLHLSEWKTQKITVEDRRERDLALLKKKVPSIGEALVASEVGRVQP
;
A
#
# COMPACT_ATOMS: atom_id res chain seq x y z
N MET A 1 -2.66 8.35 -3.51
CA MET A 1 -3.30 7.16 -4.11
C MET A 1 -4.63 6.94 -3.44
N SER A 2 -5.53 6.17 -4.03
CA SER A 2 -6.70 5.65 -3.31
C SER A 2 -6.71 4.12 -3.28
N LEU A 3 -7.20 3.57 -2.18
CA LEU A 3 -7.39 2.13 -1.97
C LEU A 3 -8.87 1.89 -1.78
N THR A 4 -9.48 1.16 -2.71
CA THR A 4 -10.93 0.96 -2.74
C THR A 4 -11.31 -0.51 -2.79
N LEU A 5 -12.49 -0.81 -2.26
CA LEU A 5 -13.16 -2.10 -2.31
C LEU A 5 -14.52 -1.92 -2.99
N SER A 6 -14.87 -2.87 -3.85
CA SER A 6 -16.18 -2.96 -4.51
C SER A 6 -16.70 -4.40 -4.50
N GLY A 7 -18.00 -4.59 -4.71
CA GLY A 7 -18.67 -5.89 -4.62
C GLY A 7 -18.93 -6.38 -3.19
N LYS A 8 -18.34 -5.73 -2.18
CA LYS A 8 -18.64 -5.96 -0.76
C LYS A 8 -18.71 -4.63 0.00
N PRO A 9 -19.76 -4.40 0.81
CA PRO A 9 -19.88 -3.16 1.57
C PRO A 9 -18.76 -3.07 2.60
N MET A 10 -17.99 -1.99 2.53
CA MET A 10 -16.85 -1.78 3.41
C MET A 10 -17.28 -1.77 4.89
N GLU A 11 -18.52 -1.41 5.22
CA GLU A 11 -19.15 -1.48 6.55
C GLU A 11 -19.02 -2.84 7.21
N LYS A 12 -19.11 -3.91 6.41
CA LYS A 12 -19.05 -5.30 6.84
C LYS A 12 -17.64 -5.87 6.78
N VAL A 13 -16.62 -5.01 6.86
CA VAL A 13 -15.20 -5.38 6.80
C VAL A 13 -14.52 -4.89 8.07
N SER A 14 -13.87 -5.82 8.78
CA SER A 14 -13.10 -5.57 9.98
C SER A 14 -11.63 -5.31 9.69
N SER A 15 -11.07 -5.83 8.60
CA SER A 15 -9.76 -5.38 8.11
C SER A 15 -9.71 -5.45 6.59
N PHE A 16 -9.12 -4.45 5.93
CA PHE A 16 -8.75 -4.52 4.53
C PHE A 16 -7.35 -3.95 4.35
N GLU A 17 -6.43 -4.78 3.88
CA GLU A 17 -5.00 -4.49 3.85
C GLU A 17 -4.39 -4.82 2.50
N TYR A 18 -3.53 -3.93 2.03
CA TYR A 18 -2.57 -4.23 0.98
C TYR A 18 -1.17 -4.36 1.55
N ARG A 19 -0.36 -5.24 0.97
CA ARG A 19 1.06 -5.34 1.28
C ARG A 19 1.91 -4.76 0.18
N LEU A 20 2.90 -3.99 0.61
CA LEU A 20 3.83 -3.24 -0.22
C LEU A 20 5.25 -3.69 0.12
N ARG A 21 6.06 -3.95 -0.91
CA ARG A 21 7.50 -4.22 -0.73
C ARG A 21 8.35 -3.41 -1.69
N LYS A 22 9.59 -3.17 -1.30
CA LYS A 22 10.60 -2.57 -2.18
C LYS A 22 11.14 -3.63 -3.14
N LEU A 23 11.23 -3.27 -4.42
CA LEU A 23 11.82 -4.12 -5.45
C LEU A 23 13.35 -3.86 -5.52
N PRO A 24 14.15 -4.91 -5.78
CA PRO A 24 15.56 -4.72 -6.09
C PRO A 24 15.70 -3.89 -7.39
N PRO A 25 16.79 -3.11 -7.53
CA PRO A 25 17.07 -2.38 -8.77
C PRO A 25 17.15 -3.35 -9.95
N LYS A 26 16.45 -3.06 -11.06
CA LYS A 26 16.41 -3.94 -12.25
C LYS A 26 17.78 -4.11 -12.93
N ASP A 27 18.63 -3.08 -12.86
CA ASP A 27 19.92 -3.05 -13.60
C ASP A 27 21.15 -3.20 -12.69
N GLY A 28 20.96 -3.39 -11.38
CA GLY A 28 22.05 -3.51 -10.42
C GLY A 28 22.31 -4.97 -10.05
N LYS A 29 23.54 -5.47 -10.25
CA LYS A 29 23.95 -6.73 -9.62
C LYS A 29 23.87 -6.56 -8.10
N ALA A 30 23.14 -7.45 -7.43
CA ALA A 30 23.07 -7.44 -5.97
C ALA A 30 24.48 -7.61 -5.39
N VAL A 31 24.95 -6.63 -4.61
CA VAL A 31 26.20 -6.75 -3.85
C VAL A 31 25.85 -7.16 -2.43
N ILE A 32 26.56 -8.17 -1.92
CA ILE A 32 26.45 -8.57 -0.51
C ILE A 32 27.15 -7.51 0.33
N ALA A 33 26.39 -6.57 0.89
CA ALA A 33 26.91 -5.63 1.88
C ALA A 33 26.93 -6.30 3.26
N ARG A 34 28.12 -6.61 3.77
CA ARG A 34 28.30 -7.05 5.16
C ARG A 34 28.74 -5.85 5.99
N PRO A 35 28.00 -5.49 7.05
CA PRO A 35 28.45 -4.44 7.94
C PRO A 35 29.76 -4.89 8.60
N TYR A 36 30.79 -4.04 8.49
CA TYR A 36 32.06 -4.21 9.18
C TYR A 36 32.10 -3.25 10.36
N PHE A 37 32.67 -3.70 11.47
CA PHE A 37 32.81 -2.92 12.69
C PHE A 37 34.25 -2.99 13.14
N GLU A 38 34.88 -1.84 13.36
CA GLU A 38 36.27 -1.75 13.83
C GLU A 38 36.38 -1.93 15.35
N SER A 39 35.24 -1.97 16.06
CA SER A 39 35.24 -2.18 17.51
C SER A 39 33.92 -2.76 18.02
N LEU A 40 33.97 -3.35 19.22
CA LEU A 40 32.80 -3.85 19.93
C LEU A 40 31.76 -2.75 20.23
N LYS A 41 32.20 -1.51 20.50
CA LYS A 41 31.29 -0.37 20.70
C LYS A 41 30.55 0.03 19.41
N GLN A 42 31.24 -0.01 18.26
CA GLN A 42 30.60 0.22 16.96
C GLN A 42 29.63 -0.91 16.61
N HIS A 43 30.02 -2.17 16.87
CA HIS A 43 29.15 -3.34 16.68
C HIS A 43 27.86 -3.21 17.49
N ALA A 44 27.95 -2.91 18.80
CA ALA A 44 26.78 -2.75 19.67
C ALA A 44 25.81 -1.65 19.18
N ARG A 45 26.33 -0.51 18.69
CA ARG A 45 25.52 0.58 18.12
C ARG A 45 24.93 0.21 16.75
N GLY A 46 25.67 -0.52 15.92
CA GLY A 46 25.28 -0.88 14.57
C GLY A 46 24.22 -1.98 14.51
N VAL A 47 24.35 -3.02 15.33
CA VAL A 47 23.39 -4.12 15.41
C VAL A 47 22.00 -3.61 15.80
N SER A 48 21.91 -2.65 16.74
CA SER A 48 20.64 -2.03 17.13
C SER A 48 19.96 -1.23 16.01
N ARG A 49 20.70 -0.77 14.98
CA ARG A 49 20.14 -0.03 13.83
C ARG A 49 19.76 -0.95 12.66
N LEU A 50 20.39 -2.13 12.56
CA LEU A 50 20.14 -3.10 11.49
C LEU A 50 18.80 -3.83 11.69
N THR A 51 18.44 -4.14 12.94
CA THR A 51 17.14 -4.74 13.28
C THR A 51 15.95 -3.83 12.96
N SER A 52 16.16 -2.50 12.94
CA SER A 52 15.12 -1.52 12.59
C SER A 52 14.89 -1.35 11.09
N ARG A 53 15.77 -1.91 10.23
CA ARG A 53 15.79 -1.71 8.78
C ARG A 53 15.16 -2.84 7.97
N ALA A 54 14.32 -3.68 8.58
CA ALA A 54 13.47 -4.63 7.87
C ALA A 54 12.39 -3.88 7.05
N ASP A 55 12.82 -3.17 6.01
CA ASP A 55 12.06 -2.33 5.07
C ASP A 55 11.32 -3.18 4.02
N GLY A 56 11.00 -4.43 4.36
CA GLY A 56 10.67 -5.47 3.41
C GLY A 56 9.18 -5.66 3.13
N ASP A 57 8.32 -5.43 4.12
CA ASP A 57 6.88 -5.65 4.00
C ASP A 57 6.10 -4.61 4.81
N ARG A 58 5.53 -3.61 4.12
CA ARG A 58 4.69 -2.58 4.72
C ARG A 58 3.22 -2.91 4.48
N ARG A 59 2.45 -2.97 5.55
CA ARG A 59 0.99 -3.16 5.51
C ARG A 59 0.29 -1.82 5.43
N ILE A 60 -0.71 -1.73 4.56
CA ILE A 60 -1.49 -0.52 4.35
C ILE A 60 -2.96 -0.84 4.57
N VAL A 61 -3.50 -0.41 5.70
CA VAL A 61 -4.86 -0.74 6.17
C VAL A 61 -5.87 0.28 5.65
N ALA A 62 -6.70 -0.07 4.68
CA ALA A 62 -7.77 0.79 4.18
C ALA A 62 -8.96 0.92 5.13
N LYS A 63 -9.23 -0.12 5.93
CA LYS A 63 -10.24 -0.12 6.98
C LYS A 63 -9.91 -1.15 8.04
N GLY A 64 -10.10 -0.82 9.32
CA GLY A 64 -10.19 -1.81 10.40
C GLY A 64 -10.36 -1.19 11.78
N PRO A 65 -10.43 -1.99 12.87
CA PRO A 65 -10.73 -1.50 14.22
C PRO A 65 -9.69 -0.51 14.74
N ASN A 66 -8.45 -0.58 14.24
CA ASN A 66 -7.35 0.29 14.61
C ASN A 66 -6.99 1.30 13.50
N SER A 67 -7.83 1.47 12.47
CA SER A 67 -7.56 2.46 11.41
C SER A 67 -7.83 3.86 11.96
N ILE A 68 -6.77 4.65 12.11
CA ILE A 68 -6.84 6.06 12.53
C ILE A 68 -7.43 6.92 11.39
N GLU A 69 -7.32 6.47 10.14
CA GLU A 69 -7.82 7.20 8.99
C GLU A 69 -9.26 6.76 8.63
N PRO A 70 -10.18 7.72 8.40
CA PRO A 70 -11.54 7.43 8.01
C PRO A 70 -11.66 6.98 6.55
N LEU A 71 -12.85 6.49 6.18
CA LEU A 71 -13.21 6.30 4.78
C LEU A 71 -13.38 7.67 4.12
N ASP A 72 -12.62 7.92 3.05
CA ASP A 72 -12.63 9.18 2.31
C ASP A 72 -13.53 9.11 1.06
N LEU A 73 -13.82 7.90 0.57
CA LEU A 73 -14.46 7.66 -0.72
C LEU A 73 -15.66 6.73 -0.58
N ARG A 74 -16.77 7.12 -1.22
CA ARG A 74 -17.96 6.27 -1.42
C ARG A 74 -18.65 6.67 -2.72
N GLU A 75 -18.58 5.81 -3.71
CA GLU A 75 -19.15 6.00 -5.05
C GLU A 75 -19.84 4.71 -5.49
N SER A 76 -21.17 4.73 -5.65
CA SER A 76 -21.95 3.54 -5.97
C SER A 76 -21.62 2.38 -5.00
N GLU A 77 -21.10 1.26 -5.50
CA GLU A 77 -20.67 0.10 -4.71
C GLU A 77 -19.19 0.14 -4.30
N THR A 78 -18.46 1.18 -4.67
CA THR A 78 -17.03 1.34 -4.40
C THR A 78 -16.85 2.24 -3.19
N ALA A 79 -16.17 1.75 -2.16
CA ALA A 79 -15.80 2.55 -1.00
C ALA A 79 -14.31 2.41 -0.72
N GLY A 80 -13.70 3.42 -0.09
CA GLY A 80 -12.26 3.43 0.09
C GLY A 80 -11.73 4.61 0.87
N ARG A 81 -10.41 4.76 0.80
CA ARG A 81 -9.72 5.90 1.36
C ARG A 81 -8.67 6.43 0.41
N VAL A 82 -8.33 7.70 0.57
CA VAL A 82 -7.21 8.35 -0.08
C VAL A 82 -6.03 8.33 0.89
N ALA A 83 -4.95 7.66 0.47
CA ALA A 83 -3.75 7.48 1.27
C ALA A 83 -2.55 8.22 0.65
N SER A 84 -1.68 8.69 1.53
CA SER A 84 -0.33 9.17 1.21
C SER A 84 0.68 8.37 2.04
N LEU A 85 1.82 8.05 1.44
CA LEU A 85 2.86 7.25 2.08
C LEU A 85 4.20 7.93 1.91
N HIS A 86 4.93 8.08 3.01
CA HIS A 86 6.34 8.44 2.95
C HIS A 86 7.17 7.17 2.73
N LEU A 87 7.74 7.08 1.53
CA LEU A 87 8.59 5.98 1.08
C LEU A 87 9.95 6.53 0.64
N PRO A 88 11.07 5.86 0.96
CA PRO A 88 12.35 6.14 0.35
C PRO A 88 12.27 6.04 -1.18
N ALA A 89 13.15 6.73 -1.90
CA ALA A 89 13.24 6.56 -3.34
C ALA A 89 13.55 5.09 -3.72
N GLY A 90 12.91 4.63 -4.80
CA GLY A 90 13.06 3.26 -5.30
C GLY A 90 11.84 2.74 -6.05
N ALA A 91 11.96 1.52 -6.57
CA ALA A 91 10.86 0.77 -7.14
C ALA A 91 10.14 -0.02 -6.04
N TYR A 92 8.83 -0.07 -6.12
CA TYR A 92 7.99 -0.81 -5.18
C TYR A 92 6.91 -1.58 -5.91
N GLU A 93 6.34 -2.56 -5.24
CA GLU A 93 5.14 -3.23 -5.72
C GLU A 93 4.14 -3.54 -4.61
N PHE A 94 2.86 -3.44 -4.98
CA PHE A 94 1.79 -4.14 -4.28
C PHE A 94 1.69 -5.56 -4.83
N TYR A 95 1.71 -6.54 -3.94
CA TYR A 95 1.81 -7.94 -4.36
C TYR A 95 0.78 -8.89 -3.74
N THR A 96 0.13 -8.47 -2.66
CA THR A 96 -0.94 -9.25 -2.01
C THR A 96 -1.89 -8.31 -1.26
N TRP A 97 -3.06 -8.84 -0.93
CA TRP A 97 -4.08 -8.20 -0.10
C TRP A 97 -4.69 -9.21 0.87
N SER A 98 -5.23 -8.72 1.99
CA SER A 98 -6.04 -9.48 2.94
C SER A 98 -7.28 -8.68 3.31
N LEU A 99 -8.43 -9.35 3.40
CA LEU A 99 -9.70 -8.79 3.85
C LEU A 99 -10.27 -9.70 4.93
N LYS A 100 -10.76 -9.11 6.02
CA LYS A 100 -11.36 -9.82 7.15
C LYS A 100 -12.77 -9.33 7.39
N ASP A 101 -13.68 -10.28 7.59
CA ASP A 101 -15.01 -10.01 8.10
C ASP A 101 -14.96 -9.79 9.63
N PRO A 102 -15.93 -9.08 10.22
CA PRO A 102 -16.09 -9.06 11.67
C PRO A 102 -16.21 -10.48 12.22
N ALA A 103 -15.45 -10.78 13.27
CA ALA A 103 -15.60 -12.05 13.97
C ALA A 103 -16.90 -12.02 14.80
N GLY A 104 -17.81 -12.96 14.52
CA GLY A 104 -18.97 -13.23 15.36
C GLY A 104 -18.67 -14.32 16.40
N GLN A 105 -19.72 -14.87 17.01
CA GLN A 105 -19.58 -15.97 17.97
C GLN A 105 -18.93 -17.24 17.37
N SER A 106 -19.13 -17.48 16.08
CA SER A 106 -18.62 -18.65 15.36
C SER A 106 -17.30 -18.37 14.60
N GLY A 107 -16.64 -17.24 14.89
CA GLY A 107 -15.43 -16.81 14.18
C GLY A 107 -15.72 -15.82 13.03
N GLY A 108 -14.68 -15.53 12.24
CA GLY A 108 -14.74 -14.61 11.10
C GLY A 108 -14.09 -15.22 9.87
N THR A 109 -14.39 -14.67 8.70
CA THR A 109 -13.80 -15.11 7.42
C THR A 109 -12.64 -14.19 7.04
N GLU A 110 -11.50 -14.78 6.67
CA GLU A 110 -10.40 -14.08 6.02
C GLU A 110 -10.37 -14.45 4.53
N TYR A 111 -10.22 -13.44 3.69
CA TYR A 111 -10.03 -13.55 2.25
C TYR A 111 -8.65 -12.99 1.94
N GLY A 112 -7.99 -13.57 0.94
CA GLY A 112 -6.71 -13.07 0.46
C GLY A 112 -6.47 -13.48 -0.97
N SER A 113 -5.42 -12.89 -1.55
CA SER A 113 -5.02 -13.20 -2.92
C SER A 113 -4.57 -14.66 -3.04
N GLN A 114 -5.29 -15.49 -3.81
CA GLN A 114 -4.87 -16.86 -4.10
C GLN A 114 -3.63 -16.91 -5.01
N ARG A 115 -3.53 -15.97 -5.95
CA ARG A 115 -2.37 -15.80 -6.84
C ARG A 115 -1.68 -14.48 -6.51
N PRO A 116 -0.34 -14.44 -6.48
CA PRO A 116 0.37 -13.18 -6.40
C PRO A 116 -0.02 -12.32 -7.60
N PHE A 117 -0.19 -11.02 -7.38
CA PHE A 117 -0.24 -10.04 -8.47
C PHE A 117 0.98 -9.12 -8.33
N SER A 118 1.27 -8.31 -9.33
CA SER A 118 2.30 -7.28 -9.21
C SER A 118 1.79 -5.98 -9.79
N TYR A 119 1.63 -4.98 -8.93
CA TYR A 119 1.41 -3.61 -9.33
C TYR A 119 2.63 -2.77 -8.95
N GLN A 120 3.49 -2.51 -9.94
CA GLN A 120 4.78 -1.84 -9.77
C GLN A 120 4.67 -0.34 -9.98
N PHE A 121 5.40 0.44 -9.18
CA PHE A 121 5.54 1.88 -9.32
C PHE A 121 6.89 2.38 -8.81
N VAL A 122 7.29 3.59 -9.20
CA VAL A 122 8.56 4.20 -8.80
C VAL A 122 8.34 5.47 -7.98
N VAL A 123 9.03 5.57 -6.85
CA VAL A 123 9.09 6.78 -6.03
C VAL A 123 10.39 7.52 -6.37
N LYS A 124 10.26 8.72 -6.91
CA LYS A 124 11.39 9.61 -7.23
C LYS A 124 11.74 10.45 -6.00
N PRO A 125 13.04 10.73 -5.75
CA PRO A 125 13.45 11.53 -4.61
C PRO A 125 12.85 12.95 -4.68
N GLY A 126 12.30 13.42 -3.55
CA GLY A 126 11.76 14.78 -3.42
C GLY A 126 10.48 15.05 -4.22
N ARG A 127 9.84 14.02 -4.80
CA ARG A 127 8.60 14.17 -5.58
C ARG A 127 7.50 13.27 -5.03
N ALA A 128 6.27 13.75 -5.12
CA ALA A 128 5.09 12.92 -4.88
C ALA A 128 4.76 12.11 -6.15
N THR A 129 4.62 10.79 -6.01
CA THR A 129 4.13 9.93 -7.10
C THR A 129 2.67 9.60 -6.86
N TYR A 130 1.81 9.94 -7.82
CA TYR A 130 0.44 9.47 -7.85
C TYR A 130 0.36 8.18 -8.68
N ILE A 131 -0.20 7.14 -8.06
CA ILE A 131 -0.26 5.78 -8.61
C ILE A 131 -1.71 5.33 -8.88
N GLY A 132 -2.68 6.25 -8.91
CA GLY A 132 -4.07 5.91 -9.20
C GLY A 132 -4.89 5.41 -8.01
N GLN A 133 -6.10 4.93 -8.36
CA GLN A 133 -7.02 4.19 -7.51
C GLN A 133 -6.76 2.70 -7.71
N LEU A 134 -6.24 2.04 -6.68
CA LEU A 134 -6.15 0.58 -6.64
C LEU A 134 -7.46 0.02 -6.08
N ASN A 135 -8.26 -0.60 -6.95
CA ASN A 135 -9.55 -1.16 -6.59
C ASN A 135 -9.49 -2.68 -6.53
N LEU A 136 -9.88 -3.25 -5.39
CA LEU A 136 -10.23 -4.66 -5.27
C LEU A 136 -11.73 -4.81 -5.49
N HIS A 137 -12.11 -5.55 -6.52
CA HIS A 137 -13.47 -6.03 -6.67
C HIS A 137 -13.54 -7.49 -6.20
N LEU A 138 -14.35 -7.76 -5.18
CA LEU A 138 -14.59 -9.11 -4.67
C LEU A 138 -16.05 -9.47 -4.96
N SER A 139 -16.25 -10.45 -5.85
CA SER A 139 -17.60 -10.89 -6.21
C SER A 139 -18.20 -11.82 -5.14
N GLU A 140 -19.51 -12.04 -5.22
CA GLU A 140 -20.23 -13.01 -4.38
C GLU A 140 -19.69 -14.44 -4.54
N TRP A 141 -19.19 -14.78 -5.73
CA TRP A 141 -18.55 -16.07 -6.04
C TRP A 141 -17.11 -16.16 -5.55
N LYS A 142 -16.68 -15.22 -4.68
CA LYS A 142 -15.32 -15.14 -4.11
C LYS A 142 -14.23 -15.02 -5.18
N THR A 143 -14.57 -14.45 -6.34
CA THR A 143 -13.59 -14.14 -7.37
C THR A 143 -13.05 -12.73 -7.16
N GLN A 144 -11.74 -12.56 -7.34
CA GLN A 144 -11.08 -11.26 -7.23
C GLN A 144 -10.87 -10.65 -8.63
N LYS A 145 -10.98 -9.33 -8.71
CA LYS A 145 -10.48 -8.53 -9.84
C LYS A 145 -9.80 -7.29 -9.28
N ILE A 146 -8.56 -7.04 -9.70
CA ILE A 146 -7.81 -5.85 -9.30
C ILE A 146 -7.73 -4.93 -10.50
N THR A 147 -8.16 -3.68 -10.33
CA THR A 147 -8.06 -2.64 -11.36
C THR A 147 -7.32 -1.43 -10.81
N VAL A 148 -6.66 -0.71 -11.73
CA VAL A 148 -6.03 0.57 -11.42
C VAL A 148 -6.57 1.63 -12.38
N GLU A 149 -7.10 2.71 -11.83
CA GLU A 149 -7.69 3.81 -12.60
C GLU A 149 -7.00 5.13 -12.28
N ASP A 150 -6.84 6.00 -13.28
CA ASP A 150 -6.42 7.37 -13.04
C ASP A 150 -7.62 8.21 -12.58
N ARG A 151 -7.74 8.38 -11.27
CA ARG A 151 -8.74 9.26 -10.63
C ARG A 151 -8.11 10.51 -9.98
N ARG A 152 -7.02 11.02 -10.55
CA ARG A 152 -6.17 12.06 -9.94
C ARG A 152 -6.92 13.29 -9.46
N GLU A 153 -7.86 13.81 -10.23
CA GLU A 153 -8.52 15.08 -9.92
C GLU A 153 -9.28 14.98 -8.60
N ARG A 154 -10.09 13.93 -8.47
CA ARG A 154 -10.82 13.62 -7.25
C ARG A 154 -9.88 13.28 -6.09
N ASP A 155 -8.93 12.38 -6.32
CA ASP A 155 -8.05 11.89 -5.26
C ASP A 155 -7.16 12.99 -4.70
N LEU A 156 -6.63 13.87 -5.56
CA LEU A 156 -5.82 15.00 -5.13
C LEU A 156 -6.67 16.10 -4.47
N ALA A 157 -7.91 16.31 -4.91
CA ALA A 157 -8.83 17.23 -4.24
C ALA A 157 -9.13 16.79 -2.80
N LEU A 158 -9.37 15.48 -2.58
CA LEU A 158 -9.56 14.91 -1.25
C LEU A 158 -8.26 14.93 -0.44
N LEU A 159 -7.13 14.60 -1.06
CA LEU A 159 -5.82 14.63 -0.39
C LEU A 159 -5.45 16.03 0.08
N LYS A 160 -5.70 17.08 -0.72
CA LYS A 160 -5.44 18.48 -0.33
C LYS A 160 -6.25 18.89 0.90
N LYS A 161 -7.48 18.39 1.05
CA LYS A 161 -8.30 18.62 2.24
C LYS A 161 -7.73 17.90 3.47
N LYS A 162 -7.23 16.68 3.29
CA LYS A 162 -6.70 15.82 4.36
C LYS A 162 -5.29 16.22 4.82
N VAL A 163 -4.44 16.61 3.87
CA VAL A 163 -3.03 16.94 4.08
C VAL A 163 -2.69 18.18 3.22
N PRO A 164 -2.97 19.39 3.71
CA PRO A 164 -2.75 20.63 2.95
C PRO A 164 -1.31 20.83 2.47
N SER A 165 -0.32 20.31 3.21
CA SER A 165 1.12 20.45 2.92
C SER A 165 1.59 19.74 1.65
N ILE A 166 0.81 18.81 1.09
CA ILE A 166 1.18 18.08 -0.15
C ILE A 166 0.82 18.89 -1.41
N GLY A 167 -0.03 19.91 -1.30
CA GLY A 167 -0.58 20.66 -2.44
C GLY A 167 0.43 21.38 -3.34
N GLU A 168 1.67 21.59 -2.87
CA GLU A 168 2.74 22.30 -3.57
C GLU A 168 3.74 21.39 -4.29
N ALA A 169 3.71 20.07 -4.05
CA ALA A 169 4.65 19.15 -4.66
C ALA A 169 4.26 18.81 -6.11
N LEU A 170 5.23 18.85 -7.04
CA LEU A 170 5.06 18.32 -8.40
C LEU A 170 4.67 16.83 -8.33
N VAL A 171 3.41 16.53 -8.65
CA VAL A 171 2.86 15.16 -8.67
C VAL A 171 3.11 14.52 -10.04
N ALA A 172 4.02 13.54 -10.11
CA ALA A 172 4.17 12.71 -11.29
C ALA A 172 3.07 11.63 -11.30
N SER A 173 2.36 11.44 -12.44
CA SER A 173 1.52 10.25 -12.64
C SER A 173 2.38 9.13 -13.19
N GLU A 174 2.42 8.01 -12.49
CA GLU A 174 2.84 6.73 -13.05
C GLU A 174 1.76 5.73 -12.68
N VAL A 175 0.66 5.75 -13.44
CA VAL A 175 -0.38 4.73 -13.31
C VAL A 175 0.20 3.44 -13.91
N GLY A 176 0.73 2.59 -13.03
CA GLY A 176 1.31 1.30 -13.43
C GLY A 176 0.29 0.35 -14.08
N ARG A 177 0.77 -0.77 -14.61
CA ARG A 177 -0.08 -1.87 -15.07
C ARG A 177 -0.08 -2.97 -14.01
N VAL A 178 -1.25 -3.55 -13.74
CA VAL A 178 -1.36 -4.75 -12.90
C VAL A 178 -0.96 -5.95 -13.76
N GLN A 179 0.00 -6.72 -13.28
CA GLN A 179 0.40 -8.00 -13.87
C GLN A 179 -0.18 -9.15 -13.03
N PRO A 180 -0.75 -10.19 -13.69
CA PRO A 180 -1.25 -11.40 -13.03
C PRO A 180 -0.12 -12.32 -12.52
#